data_AF-A0A060ZN26-F1
#
_entry.id   AF-A0A060ZN26-F1
#
_cell.length_a   1.000
_cell.length_b   1.000
_cell.length_c   1.000
_cell.angle_alpha   90.00
_cell.angle_beta   90.00
_cell.angle_gamma   90.00
#
_symmetry.space_group_name_H-M   'P 1'
#
loop_
_entity.id
_entity.type
_entity.pdbx_description
1 polymer ?
#
loop_
_entity_poly.entity_id
_entity_poly.type
_entity_poly.pdbx_seq_one_letter_code
_entity_poly.pdbx_strand_id
1 'polypeptide(L)' 'MAAEAEATREARAKVIAAEGEMNASRALKEASLVIAESPSGLQLRYLQTLTTIAAEKNSTIIFPLPMDVISHFMKK' A
#
# COMPACT_ATOMS: atom_id res chain seq x y z
N MET A 1 -21.88 -34.31 12.34
CA MET A 1 -20.46 -34.63 12.56
C MET A 1 -19.52 -34.05 11.49
N ALA A 2 -19.47 -34.53 10.24
CA ALA A 2 -18.53 -33.96 9.23
C ALA A 2 -18.79 -32.47 8.91
N ALA A 3 -20.05 -32.09 8.71
CA ALA A 3 -20.43 -30.70 8.41
C ALA A 3 -20.16 -29.71 9.57
N GLU A 4 -20.22 -30.17 10.82
CA GLU A 4 -19.93 -29.33 11.99
C GLU A 4 -18.42 -29.08 12.14
N ALA A 5 -17.60 -30.09 11.85
CA ALA A 5 -16.15 -29.95 11.85
C ALA A 5 -15.67 -28.97 10.76
N GLU A 6 -16.29 -29.01 9.58
CA GLU A 6 -16.02 -28.08 8.49
C GLU A 6 -16.45 -26.65 8.81
N ALA A 7 -17.67 -26.47 9.34
CA ALA A 7 -18.16 -25.15 9.78
C ALA A 7 -17.25 -24.53 10.86
N THR A 8 -16.75 -25.33 11.80
CA THR A 8 -15.83 -24.85 12.84
C THR A 8 -14.47 -24.45 12.26
N ARG A 9 -13.97 -25.20 11.27
CA ARG A 9 -12.72 -24.86 10.56
C ARG A 9 -12.86 -23.57 9.78
N GLU A 10 -13.94 -23.38 9.04
CA GLU A 10 -14.20 -22.15 8.28
C GLU A 10 -14.36 -20.94 9.20
N ALA A 11 -15.09 -21.08 10.30
CA ALA A 11 -15.24 -20.02 11.28
C ALA A 11 -13.88 -19.59 11.87
N ARG A 12 -13.02 -20.56 12.24
CA ARG A 12 -11.66 -20.28 12.70
C ARG A 12 -10.80 -19.62 11.63
N ALA A 13 -10.88 -20.08 10.38
CA ALA A 13 -10.13 -19.48 9.28
C ALA A 13 -10.53 -18.01 9.07
N LYS A 14 -11.82 -17.68 9.16
CA LYS A 14 -12.31 -16.29 9.07
C LYS A 14 -11.81 -15.42 10.22
N VAL A 15 -11.78 -15.94 11.45
CA VAL A 15 -11.23 -15.22 12.61
C VAL A 15 -9.74 -14.93 12.41
N ILE A 16 -8.96 -15.93 12.01
CA ILE A 16 -7.53 -15.77 11.75
C ILE A 16 -7.27 -14.75 10.63
N ALA A 17 -8.06 -14.80 9.56
CA ALA A 17 -7.95 -13.83 8.47
C ALA A 17 -8.26 -12.40 8.95
N ALA A 18 -9.32 -12.22 9.73
CA ALA A 18 -9.69 -10.91 10.28
C ALA A 18 -8.64 -10.36 11.26
N GLU A 19 -8.07 -11.22 12.11
CA GLU A 19 -6.95 -10.85 13.00
C GLU A 19 -5.69 -10.49 12.21
N GLY A 20 -5.37 -11.26 11.16
CA GLY A 20 -4.28 -10.97 10.24
C GLY A 20 -4.44 -9.61 9.57
N GLU A 21 -5.64 -9.31 9.06
CA GLU A 21 -5.97 -8.03 8.42
C GLU A 21 -5.85 -6.86 9.40
N MET A 22 -6.32 -7.02 10.65
CA MET A 22 -6.19 -5.99 11.67
C MET A 22 -4.73 -5.70 12.03
N ASN A 23 -3.91 -6.75 12.15
CA ASN A 23 -2.48 -6.62 12.43
C ASN A 23 -1.74 -5.97 11.26
N ALA A 24 -2.04 -6.37 10.02
CA ALA A 24 -1.48 -5.75 8.82
C ALA A 24 -1.86 -4.27 8.73
N SER A 25 -3.14 -3.94 8.97
CA SER A 25 -3.64 -2.56 8.97
C SER A 25 -2.93 -1.68 10.01
N ARG A 26 -2.70 -2.22 11.22
CA ARG A 26 -1.93 -1.50 12.26
C ARG A 26 -0.49 -1.24 11.84
N ALA A 27 0.20 -2.25 11.33
CA ALA A 27 1.58 -2.10 10.86
C ALA A 27 1.68 -1.09 9.71
N LEU A 28 0.74 -1.11 8.77
CA LEU A 28 0.67 -0.14 7.67
C LEU A 28 0.42 1.29 8.18
N LYS A 29 -0.44 1.46 9.20
CA LYS A 29 -0.66 2.75 9.85
C LYS A 29 0.59 3.28 10.54
N GLU A 30 1.30 2.43 11.29
CA GLU A 30 2.55 2.84 11.94
C GLU A 30 3.61 3.24 10.90
N ALA A 31 3.76 2.45 9.83
CA ALA A 31 4.65 2.78 8.74
C ALA A 31 4.26 4.08 8.02
N SER A 32 2.96 4.38 7.87
CA SER A 32 2.52 5.63 7.25
C SER A 32 2.80 6.84 8.15
N LEU A 33 2.64 6.71 9.47
CA LEU A 33 2.98 7.76 10.42
C LEU A 33 4.48 8.08 10.42
N VAL A 34 5.33 7.05 10.48
CA VAL A 34 6.79 7.22 10.41
C VAL A 34 7.21 7.95 9.13
N ILE A 35 6.53 7.67 8.01
CA ILE A 35 6.84 8.32 6.74
C ILE A 35 6.29 9.74 6.66
N ALA A 36 5.19 10.03 7.36
CA ALA A 36 4.68 11.38 7.48
C ALA A 36 5.60 12.29 8.30
N GLU A 37 6.44 11.75 9.19
CA GLU A 37 7.44 12.53 9.94
C GLU A 37 8.45 13.23 9.03
N SER A 38 8.73 12.67 7.85
CA SER A 38 9.63 13.25 6.86
C SER A 38 8.92 13.44 5.52
N PRO A 39 8.60 14.67 5.10
CA PRO A 39 7.96 14.94 3.81
C PRO A 39 8.72 14.34 2.62
N SER A 40 10.05 14.28 2.69
CA SER A 40 10.90 13.66 1.66
C SER A 40 10.77 12.13 1.61
N GLY A 41 10.31 11.48 2.69
CA GLY A 41 10.15 10.03 2.79
C GLY A 41 9.12 9.48 1.80
N LEU A 42 8.00 10.19 1.61
CA LEU A 42 6.99 9.80 0.63
C LEU A 42 7.55 9.89 -0.80
N GLN A 43 8.35 10.91 -1.08
CA GLN A 43 8.98 11.11 -2.39
C GLN A 43 10.07 10.05 -2.67
N LEU A 44 10.86 9.66 -1.68
CA LEU A 44 11.81 8.54 -1.81
C LEU A 44 11.11 7.22 -2.11
N ARG A 45 10.02 6.93 -1.40
CA ARG A 45 9.24 5.70 -1.65
C ARG A 45 8.62 5.70 -3.05
N TYR A 46 8.16 6.86 -3.52
CA TYR A 46 7.70 7.02 -4.89
C TYR A 46 8.80 6.71 -5.92
N LEU A 47 10.02 7.24 -5.74
CA LEU A 47 11.17 6.93 -6.61
C LEU A 47 11.57 5.44 -6.57
N GLN A 48 11.50 4.79 -5.40
CA GLN A 48 11.74 3.36 -5.25
C GLN A 48 10.70 2.54 -6.03
N THR A 49 9.42 2.86 -5.89
CA THR A 49 8.34 2.19 -6.65
C THR A 49 8.55 2.33 -8.15
N LEU A 50 8.95 3.51 -8.63
CA LEU A 50 9.29 3.71 -10.05
C LEU A 50 10.47 2.84 -10.49
N THR A 51 11.48 2.68 -9.64
CA THR A 51 12.63 1.82 -9.93
C THR A 51 12.20 0.35 -10.02
N THR A 52 11.31 -0.11 -9.15
CA THR A 52 10.73 -1.45 -9.20
C THR A 52 9.90 -1.67 -10.46
N ILE A 53 9.01 -0.73 -10.81
CA ILE A 53 8.19 -0.80 -12.02
C ILE A 53 9.07 -0.81 -13.28
N ALA A 54 10.14 0.00 -13.33
CA ALA A 54 11.05 0.05 -14.47
C ALA A 54 11.87 -1.25 -14.66
N ALA A 55 12.08 -2.02 -13.58
CA ALA A 55 12.77 -3.30 -13.66
C ALA A 55 11.88 -4.40 -14.29
N GLU A 56 10.56 -4.34 -14.10
CA GLU A 56 9.61 -5.15 -14.84
C GLU A 56 9.43 -4.54 -16.24
N LYS A 57 9.90 -5.23 -17.29
CA LYS A 57 9.96 -4.76 -18.69
C LYS A 57 8.59 -4.34 -19.31
N ASN A 58 7.99 -3.24 -18.83
CA ASN A 58 6.83 -2.58 -19.41
C ASN A 58 7.20 -1.10 -19.64
N SER A 59 7.59 -0.77 -20.88
CA SER A 59 8.12 0.54 -21.29
C SER A 59 7.13 1.71 -21.25
N THR A 60 5.99 1.58 -20.56
CA THR A 60 5.00 2.65 -20.39
C THR A 60 4.91 3.01 -18.90
N ILE A 61 5.73 3.97 -18.48
CA ILE A 61 5.66 4.54 -17.14
C ILE A 61 4.57 5.61 -17.16
N ILE A 62 3.38 5.29 -16.63
CA ILE A 62 2.35 6.30 -16.39
C ILE A 62 2.81 7.11 -15.19
N PHE A 63 3.25 8.33 -15.45
CA PHE A 63 3.73 9.26 -14.44
C PHE A 63 2.58 10.18 -14.00
N PRO A 64 1.92 9.92 -12.86
CA PRO A 64 0.95 10.86 -12.32
C PRO A 64 1.72 12.08 -11.80
N LEU A 65 1.77 13.14 -12.60
CA LEU A 65 2.26 14.43 -12.16
C LEU A 65 1.29 15.02 -11.12
N PRO A 66 1.76 15.39 -9.93
CA PRO A 66 0.93 16.14 -8.99
C PRO A 66 0.51 17.46 -9.64
N MET A 67 -0.79 17.72 -9.66
CA MET A 67 -1.36 18.96 -10.19
C MET A 67 -0.76 20.20 -9.51
N ASP A 68 -0.30 20.09 -8.27
CA ASP A 68 0.37 21.17 -7.54
C ASP A 68 1.67 21.59 -8.22
N VAL A 69 2.47 20.63 -8.70
CA VAL A 69 3.71 20.90 -9.46
C VAL A 69 3.38 21.55 -10.80
N ILE A 70 2.37 21.04 -11.50
CA ILE A 70 1.89 21.61 -12.78
C ILE A 70 1.37 23.05 -12.55
N SER A 71 0.64 23.29 -11.45
CA SER A 71 0.03 24.58 -11.16
C SER A 71 1.07 25.69 -10.92
N HIS A 72 2.24 25.35 -10.37
CA HIS A 72 3.34 26.29 -10.15
C HIS A 72 4.02 26.69 -11.47
N PHE A 73 4.01 25.81 -12.47
CA PHE A 73 4.51 26.10 -13.83
C PHE A 73 3.44 26.75 -14.73
N MET A 74 2.15 26.57 -14.44
CA MET A 74 1.03 27.15 -15.21
C MET A 74 0.55 28.51 -14.69
N LYS A 75 0.75 28.84 -13.41
CA LYS A 75 0.49 30.18 -12.89
C LYS A 75 1.68 31.09 -13.16
N LYS A 76 1.57 31.85 -14.25
CA LYS A 76 2.37 33.04 -14.47
C LYS A 76 1.74 34.22 -13.73
#